data_AF-J9CLD6-F1
#
_entry.id   AF-J9CLD6-F1
#
_cell.length_a   1.000
_cell.length_b   1.000
_cell.length_c   1.000
_cell.angle_alpha   90.00
_cell.angle_beta   90.00
_cell.angle_gamma   90.00
#
_symmetry.space_group_name_H-M   'P 1'
#
loop_
_entity.id
_entity.type
_entity.pdbx_description
1 polymer ?
#
loop_
_entity_poly.entity_id
_entity_poly.type
_entity_poly.pdbx_seq_one_letter_code
_entity_poly.pdbx_strand_id
1 'polypeptide(L)'
;MKAMPMSGMQAIDIQPSSNEQLRRVLYYGYGGPGNVLGSLGFNEAQQIVITDDLVSQAHSHTCIASGELNGMLWNNGMFNVWKTLVEKPSPPREFKVYIASFPGDGLNHKGQQVSLQPLAYGTMTKPDRGALQLIKAATNESYEIASPTNYSIAGAIYKVVQGNRPEGAPEVGKLTIGKDHASNILEVKPGVYWVKEIVPPKGYALDPDWHRLEVDANSSVQGPCRLLVQDKPQYIPVDLIAKKYNGFTGQVDSRLQGARFRLCFL
;
A
#
# COMPACT_ATOMS: atom_id res chain seq x y z
N MET A 1 -7.72 -39.16 -4.47
CA MET A 1 -7.61 -37.95 -5.32
C MET A 1 -8.99 -37.53 -5.80
N LYS A 2 -9.19 -36.21 -5.97
CA LYS A 2 -10.46 -35.59 -6.34
C LYS A 2 -10.73 -35.67 -7.85
N ALA A 3 -11.93 -35.30 -8.29
CA ALA A 3 -12.32 -35.28 -9.70
C ALA A 3 -12.01 -33.91 -10.34
N MET A 4 -11.74 -33.87 -11.64
CA MET A 4 -11.44 -32.62 -12.33
C MET A 4 -12.72 -31.86 -12.68
N PRO A 5 -12.81 -30.54 -12.42
CA PRO A 5 -13.90 -29.72 -12.93
C PRO A 5 -13.88 -29.67 -14.46
N MET A 6 -15.06 -29.57 -15.08
CA MET A 6 -15.20 -29.48 -16.54
C MET A 6 -14.88 -28.06 -17.05
N SER A 7 -14.37 -27.97 -18.28
CA SER A 7 -14.19 -26.68 -18.95
C SER A 7 -15.53 -25.92 -19.05
N GLY A 8 -15.50 -24.62 -18.77
CA GLY A 8 -16.69 -23.76 -18.74
C GLY A 8 -17.50 -23.80 -17.43
N MET A 9 -17.13 -24.65 -16.46
CA MET A 9 -17.76 -24.67 -15.14
C MET A 9 -17.42 -23.39 -14.35
N GLN A 10 -18.42 -22.78 -13.70
CA GLN A 10 -18.21 -21.62 -12.86
C GLN A 10 -17.76 -22.04 -11.45
N ALA A 11 -16.74 -21.35 -10.93
CA ALA A 11 -16.35 -21.48 -9.53
C ALA A 11 -17.43 -20.88 -8.62
N ILE A 12 -17.70 -21.53 -7.49
CA ILE A 12 -18.64 -21.04 -6.47
C ILE A 12 -17.97 -20.17 -5.41
N ASP A 13 -16.65 -20.27 -5.30
CA ASP A 13 -15.87 -19.49 -4.35
C ASP A 13 -14.44 -19.33 -4.87
N ILE A 14 -13.84 -18.15 -4.66
CA ILE A 14 -12.47 -17.84 -5.03
C ILE A 14 -11.81 -17.12 -3.86
N GLN A 15 -10.90 -17.81 -3.19
CA GLN A 15 -10.23 -17.30 -2.00
C GLN A 15 -8.77 -16.96 -2.27
N PRO A 16 -8.26 -15.80 -1.81
CA PRO A 16 -6.83 -15.51 -1.89
C PRO A 16 -6.04 -16.47 -0.98
N SER A 17 -4.84 -16.85 -1.42
CA SER A 17 -3.92 -17.70 -0.64
C SER A 17 -2.61 -16.98 -0.35
N SER A 18 -2.21 -16.98 0.92
CA SER A 18 -0.89 -16.51 1.38
C SER A 18 0.15 -17.64 1.47
N ASN A 19 -0.19 -18.86 1.00
CA ASN A 19 0.72 -20.00 1.05
C ASN A 19 1.96 -19.76 0.17
N GLU A 20 3.10 -19.52 0.80
CA GLU A 20 4.35 -19.19 0.12
C GLU A 20 4.88 -20.30 -0.78
N GLN A 21 4.65 -21.58 -0.43
CA GLN A 21 5.03 -22.70 -1.31
C GLN A 21 4.18 -22.66 -2.58
N LEU A 22 2.87 -22.46 -2.45
CA LEU A 22 1.95 -22.38 -3.58
C LEU A 22 2.27 -21.15 -4.46
N ARG A 23 2.62 -20.01 -3.85
CA ARG A 23 3.11 -18.82 -4.58
C ARG A 23 4.36 -19.14 -5.39
N ARG A 24 5.37 -19.79 -4.81
CA ARG A 24 6.60 -20.16 -5.52
C ARG A 24 6.32 -21.14 -6.67
N VAL A 25 5.52 -22.17 -6.44
CA VAL A 25 5.21 -23.15 -7.49
C VAL A 25 4.49 -22.49 -8.67
N LEU A 26 3.48 -21.66 -8.42
CA LEU A 26 2.75 -20.99 -9.51
C LEU A 26 3.57 -19.88 -10.20
N TYR A 27 4.55 -19.27 -9.51
CA TYR A 27 5.39 -18.23 -10.11
C TYR A 27 6.54 -18.81 -10.94
N TYR A 28 7.19 -19.87 -10.45
CA TYR A 28 8.38 -20.47 -11.06
C TYR A 28 8.07 -21.75 -11.87
N GLY A 29 6.84 -22.24 -11.82
CA GLY A 29 6.32 -23.32 -12.66
C GLY A 29 5.82 -22.83 -14.02
N TYR A 30 5.21 -23.75 -14.76
CA TYR A 30 4.68 -23.52 -16.10
C TYR A 30 3.68 -22.37 -16.16
N GLY A 31 3.84 -21.48 -17.15
CA GLY A 31 2.99 -20.29 -17.32
C GLY A 31 3.23 -19.17 -16.30
N GLY A 32 4.04 -19.40 -15.28
CA GLY A 32 4.41 -18.41 -14.27
C GLY A 32 5.41 -17.37 -14.80
N PRO A 33 5.41 -16.12 -14.28
CA PRO A 33 6.31 -15.06 -14.76
C PRO A 33 7.80 -15.37 -14.59
N GLY A 34 8.14 -16.23 -13.62
CA GLY A 34 9.49 -16.67 -13.35
C GLY A 34 9.77 -18.11 -13.77
N ASN A 35 8.98 -18.69 -14.69
CA ASN A 35 9.10 -20.11 -15.06
C ASN A 35 10.57 -20.53 -15.29
N VAL A 36 11.03 -21.54 -14.55
CA VAL A 36 12.39 -22.10 -14.68
C VAL A 36 12.42 -23.51 -15.24
N LEU A 37 11.27 -24.18 -15.39
CA LEU A 37 11.23 -25.62 -15.69
C LEU A 37 11.80 -25.94 -17.07
N GLY A 38 11.63 -25.05 -18.05
CA GLY A 38 12.27 -25.19 -19.37
C GLY A 38 13.80 -25.20 -19.27
N SER A 39 14.38 -24.35 -18.43
CA SER A 39 15.83 -24.31 -18.18
C SER A 39 16.35 -25.55 -17.43
N LEU A 40 15.46 -26.32 -16.80
CA LEU A 40 15.78 -27.61 -16.20
C LEU A 40 15.67 -28.77 -17.21
N GLY A 41 15.36 -28.49 -18.48
CA GLY A 41 15.31 -29.47 -19.57
C GLY A 41 13.94 -30.12 -19.79
N PHE A 42 12.88 -29.63 -19.14
CA PHE A 42 11.53 -30.17 -19.32
C PHE A 42 10.85 -29.58 -20.55
N ASN A 43 10.24 -30.44 -21.38
CA ASN A 43 9.38 -29.99 -22.47
C ASN A 43 8.04 -29.45 -21.95
N GLU A 44 7.27 -28.76 -22.80
CA GLU A 44 6.02 -28.09 -22.42
C GLU A 44 5.03 -29.01 -21.68
N ALA A 45 4.76 -30.20 -22.22
CA ALA A 45 3.87 -31.17 -21.60
C ALA A 45 4.35 -31.61 -20.22
N GLN A 46 5.66 -31.84 -20.05
CA GLN A 46 6.26 -32.15 -18.75
C GLN A 46 6.12 -30.99 -17.78
N GLN A 47 6.35 -29.75 -18.22
CA GLN A 47 6.24 -28.57 -17.36
C GLN A 47 4.80 -28.39 -16.83
N ILE A 48 3.79 -28.60 -17.68
CA ILE A 48 2.38 -28.54 -17.28
C ILE A 48 2.09 -29.56 -16.16
N VAL A 49 2.44 -30.83 -16.39
CA VAL A 49 2.18 -31.92 -15.43
C VAL A 49 2.94 -31.72 -14.13
N ILE A 50 4.23 -31.34 -14.22
CA ILE A 50 5.04 -31.02 -13.03
C ILE A 50 4.39 -29.91 -12.23
N THR A 51 3.96 -28.83 -12.89
CA THR A 51 3.38 -27.69 -12.17
C THR A 51 2.08 -28.05 -11.48
N ASP A 52 1.20 -28.80 -12.14
CA ASP A 52 -0.06 -29.29 -11.57
C ASP A 52 0.17 -30.17 -10.33
N ASP A 53 1.12 -31.11 -10.42
CA ASP A 53 1.45 -32.02 -9.33
C ASP A 53 2.07 -31.27 -8.13
N LEU A 54 2.97 -30.32 -8.38
CA LEU A 54 3.56 -29.49 -7.34
C LEU A 54 2.57 -28.48 -6.73
N VAL A 55 1.59 -27.99 -7.50
CA VAL A 55 0.49 -27.17 -6.97
C VAL A 55 -0.34 -27.98 -5.98
N SER A 56 -0.67 -29.23 -6.34
CA SER A 56 -1.37 -30.17 -5.45
C SER A 56 -0.56 -30.42 -4.17
N GLN A 57 0.75 -30.64 -4.30
CA GLN A 57 1.63 -30.82 -3.15
C GLN A 57 1.68 -29.58 -2.24
N ALA A 58 1.76 -28.38 -2.81
CA ALA A 58 1.79 -27.14 -2.03
C ALA A 58 0.46 -26.83 -1.32
N HIS A 59 -0.66 -27.14 -1.98
CA HIS A 59 -1.98 -26.84 -1.43
C HIS A 59 -2.45 -27.88 -0.42
N SER A 60 -2.20 -29.17 -0.68
CA SER A 60 -2.80 -30.29 0.07
C SER A 60 -1.79 -31.20 0.76
N HIS A 61 -0.49 -30.88 0.68
CA HIS A 61 0.60 -31.71 1.21
C HIS A 61 0.70 -33.11 0.59
N THR A 62 0.02 -33.36 -0.53
CA THR A 62 0.05 -34.60 -1.29
C THR A 62 -0.16 -34.34 -2.78
N CYS A 63 0.30 -35.23 -3.64
CA CYS A 63 0.17 -35.15 -5.09
C CYS A 63 0.20 -36.57 -5.70
N ILE A 64 0.05 -36.71 -7.03
CA ILE A 64 0.14 -38.03 -7.68
C ILE A 64 1.53 -38.62 -7.47
N ALA A 65 2.59 -37.83 -7.63
CA ALA A 65 3.94 -38.36 -7.52
C ALA A 65 4.29 -38.87 -6.10
N SER A 66 3.76 -38.20 -5.06
CA SER A 66 3.99 -38.60 -3.66
C SER A 66 3.00 -39.65 -3.16
N GLY A 67 1.78 -39.69 -3.71
CA GLY A 67 0.70 -40.57 -3.26
C GLY A 67 0.61 -41.93 -3.97
N GLU A 68 1.13 -42.05 -5.20
CA GLU A 68 1.05 -43.29 -5.99
C GLU A 68 2.40 -44.02 -6.05
N LEU A 69 2.36 -45.33 -6.35
CA LEU A 69 3.55 -46.19 -6.44
C LEU A 69 4.48 -46.06 -5.20
N ASN A 70 3.90 -45.93 -4.01
CA ASN A 70 4.61 -45.71 -2.74
C ASN A 70 5.60 -44.52 -2.79
N GLY A 71 5.27 -43.46 -3.53
CA GLY A 71 6.10 -42.26 -3.65
C GLY A 71 7.32 -42.43 -4.56
N MET A 72 7.40 -43.49 -5.36
CA MET A 72 8.54 -43.75 -6.25
C MET A 72 8.81 -42.57 -7.19
N LEU A 73 7.76 -41.97 -7.79
CA LEU A 73 7.91 -40.82 -8.69
C LEU A 73 8.40 -39.58 -7.94
N TRP A 74 7.92 -39.37 -6.70
CA TRP A 74 8.40 -38.31 -5.82
C TRP A 74 9.91 -38.43 -5.56
N ASN A 75 10.32 -39.62 -5.14
CA ASN A 75 11.71 -39.92 -4.78
C ASN A 75 12.64 -39.95 -6.00
N ASN A 76 12.13 -40.36 -7.17
CA ASN A 76 12.88 -40.42 -8.42
C ASN A 76 12.86 -39.09 -9.21
N GLY A 77 13.10 -37.98 -8.51
CA GLY A 77 13.43 -36.69 -9.12
C GLY A 77 12.41 -35.57 -8.92
N MET A 78 11.11 -35.87 -8.74
CA MET A 78 10.12 -34.80 -8.53
C MET A 78 10.39 -34.01 -7.24
N PHE A 79 10.89 -34.65 -6.18
CA PHE A 79 11.32 -33.98 -4.96
C PHE A 79 12.41 -32.94 -5.20
N ASN A 80 13.34 -33.20 -6.13
CA ASN A 80 14.39 -32.24 -6.46
C ASN A 80 13.84 -31.02 -7.20
N VAL A 81 12.83 -31.22 -8.07
CA VAL A 81 12.14 -30.12 -8.75
C VAL A 81 11.34 -29.30 -7.74
N TRP A 82 10.58 -29.96 -6.86
CA TRP A 82 9.88 -29.33 -5.75
C TRP A 82 10.82 -28.44 -4.93
N LYS A 83 11.93 -29.01 -4.46
CA LYS A 83 12.96 -28.31 -3.70
C LYS A 83 13.49 -27.09 -4.46
N THR A 84 13.80 -27.25 -5.75
CA THR A 84 14.27 -26.18 -6.63
C THR A 84 13.29 -25.01 -6.72
N LEU A 85 11.99 -25.25 -6.65
CA LEU A 85 10.97 -24.20 -6.72
C LEU A 85 10.73 -23.55 -5.35
N VAL A 86 10.55 -24.36 -4.29
CA VAL A 86 10.18 -23.83 -2.97
C VAL A 86 11.31 -23.15 -2.22
N GLU A 87 12.56 -23.40 -2.60
CA GLU A 87 13.75 -22.71 -2.06
C GLU A 87 14.07 -21.39 -2.79
N LYS A 88 13.39 -21.07 -3.90
CA LYS A 88 13.59 -19.78 -4.57
C LYS A 88 13.11 -18.61 -3.71
N PRO A 89 13.61 -17.38 -3.99
CA PRO A 89 13.09 -16.18 -3.38
C PRO A 89 11.57 -16.11 -3.47
N SER A 90 10.91 -15.60 -2.42
CA SER A 90 9.48 -15.37 -2.45
C SER A 90 9.09 -14.53 -3.68
N PRO A 91 8.02 -14.89 -4.41
CA PRO A 91 7.58 -14.11 -5.55
C PRO A 91 7.26 -12.65 -5.17
N PRO A 92 7.34 -11.71 -6.14
CA PRO A 92 6.97 -10.32 -5.92
C PRO A 92 5.60 -10.20 -5.25
N ARG A 93 5.40 -9.18 -4.41
CA ARG A 93 4.15 -9.00 -3.65
C ARG A 93 2.93 -8.82 -4.55
N GLU A 94 3.16 -8.41 -5.78
CA GLU A 94 2.25 -8.21 -6.89
C GLU A 94 1.79 -9.54 -7.52
N PHE A 95 2.51 -10.63 -7.28
CA PHE A 95 2.03 -11.96 -7.65
C PHE A 95 1.12 -12.51 -6.56
N LYS A 96 -0.18 -12.53 -6.84
CA LYS A 96 -1.22 -13.07 -5.97
C LYS A 96 -1.64 -14.45 -6.45
N VAL A 97 -2.02 -15.29 -5.51
CA VAL A 97 -2.53 -16.64 -5.76
C VAL A 97 -3.94 -16.76 -5.20
N TYR A 98 -4.77 -17.47 -5.94
CA TYR A 98 -6.16 -17.73 -5.60
C TYR A 98 -6.46 -19.23 -5.71
N ILE A 99 -7.43 -19.67 -4.92
CA ILE A 99 -7.96 -21.03 -4.93
C ILE A 99 -9.45 -20.94 -5.26
N ALA A 100 -9.83 -21.49 -6.40
CA ALA A 100 -11.19 -21.56 -6.88
C ALA A 100 -11.81 -22.91 -6.53
N SER A 101 -12.96 -22.88 -5.84
CA SER A 101 -13.74 -24.06 -5.46
C SER A 101 -14.92 -24.28 -6.40
N PHE A 102 -15.27 -25.53 -6.63
CA PHE A 102 -16.32 -25.95 -7.56
C PHE A 102 -17.34 -26.85 -6.83
N PRO A 103 -18.64 -26.71 -7.12
CA PRO A 103 -19.68 -27.54 -6.49
C PRO A 103 -19.78 -28.90 -7.17
N GLY A 104 -20.21 -29.91 -6.40
CA GLY A 104 -20.59 -31.22 -6.91
C GLY A 104 -19.44 -32.21 -7.02
N ASP A 105 -19.73 -33.32 -7.70
CA ASP A 105 -18.89 -34.51 -7.79
C ASP A 105 -18.67 -34.92 -9.24
N GLY A 106 -17.58 -35.63 -9.50
CA GLY A 106 -17.26 -36.22 -10.79
C GLY A 106 -16.46 -37.51 -10.64
N LEU A 107 -16.08 -38.11 -11.77
CA LEU A 107 -15.21 -39.28 -11.77
C LEU A 107 -13.75 -38.84 -11.68
N ASN A 108 -13.00 -39.41 -10.74
CA ASN A 108 -11.54 -39.27 -10.71
C ASN A 108 -10.85 -40.22 -11.70
N HIS A 109 -9.51 -40.16 -11.75
CA HIS A 109 -8.69 -41.01 -12.63
C HIS A 109 -8.81 -42.53 -12.37
N LYS A 110 -9.43 -42.96 -11.27
CA LYS A 110 -9.74 -44.37 -10.95
C LYS A 110 -11.20 -44.73 -11.24
N GLY A 111 -11.98 -43.83 -11.86
CA GLY A 111 -13.40 -44.03 -12.14
C GLY A 111 -14.29 -43.95 -10.91
N GLN A 112 -13.83 -43.34 -9.82
CA GLN A 112 -14.60 -43.22 -8.58
C GLN A 112 -15.33 -41.87 -8.54
N GLN A 113 -16.60 -41.87 -8.15
CA GLN A 113 -17.38 -40.65 -7.91
C GLN A 113 -16.87 -39.95 -6.64
N VAL A 114 -16.32 -38.75 -6.79
CA VAL A 114 -15.74 -37.95 -5.70
C VAL A 114 -15.92 -36.46 -5.98
N SER A 115 -15.82 -35.62 -4.94
CA SER A 115 -15.94 -34.17 -5.10
C SER A 115 -14.91 -33.57 -6.03
N LEU A 116 -15.32 -32.50 -6.72
CA LEU A 116 -14.45 -31.77 -7.62
C LEU A 116 -13.27 -31.14 -6.87
N GLN A 117 -12.11 -31.15 -7.51
CA GLN A 117 -10.90 -30.54 -6.99
C GLN A 117 -10.97 -29.01 -7.11
N PRO A 118 -10.44 -28.27 -6.12
CA PRO A 118 -10.20 -26.85 -6.32
C PRO A 118 -9.11 -26.65 -7.37
N LEU A 119 -9.15 -25.51 -8.06
CA LEU A 119 -8.08 -25.08 -8.96
C LEU A 119 -7.33 -23.91 -8.33
N ALA A 120 -6.01 -23.95 -8.34
CA ALA A 120 -5.19 -22.81 -7.92
C ALA A 120 -4.62 -22.10 -9.14
N TYR A 121 -4.61 -20.77 -9.11
CA TYR A 121 -4.00 -19.97 -10.17
C TYR A 121 -3.29 -18.76 -9.58
N GLY A 122 -2.24 -18.33 -10.27
CA GLY A 122 -1.48 -17.13 -9.96
C GLY A 122 -1.75 -16.05 -10.98
N THR A 123 -1.82 -14.80 -10.54
CA THR A 123 -1.88 -13.64 -11.44
C THR A 123 -0.98 -12.54 -10.91
N MET A 124 -0.36 -11.83 -11.86
CA MET A 124 0.22 -10.53 -11.57
C MET A 124 -0.93 -9.55 -11.38
N THR A 125 -1.23 -9.19 -10.14
CA THR A 125 -2.05 -8.01 -9.89
C THR A 125 -1.21 -6.80 -10.23
N LYS A 126 -1.39 -6.27 -11.43
CA LYS A 126 -1.21 -4.83 -11.66
C LYS A 126 -2.39 -4.18 -10.95
N PRO A 127 -2.23 -3.54 -9.80
CA PRO A 127 -3.33 -2.76 -9.27
C PRO A 127 -3.50 -1.55 -10.16
N ASP A 128 -4.71 -1.35 -10.64
CA ASP A 128 -5.06 -0.13 -11.36
C ASP A 128 -5.07 1.11 -10.44
N ARG A 129 -4.79 0.93 -9.14
CA ARG A 129 -4.80 1.98 -8.12
C ARG A 129 -3.70 1.80 -7.07
N GLY A 130 -2.86 2.81 -6.90
CA GLY A 130 -2.08 3.04 -5.69
C GLY A 130 -2.80 3.99 -4.73
N ALA A 131 -2.13 4.36 -3.64
CA ALA A 131 -2.63 5.31 -2.67
C ALA A 131 -1.50 6.23 -2.21
N LEU A 132 -1.82 7.49 -1.95
CA LEU A 132 -0.88 8.49 -1.45
C LEU A 132 -1.38 9.16 -0.17
N GLN A 133 -0.45 9.54 0.69
CA GLN A 133 -0.69 10.24 1.95
C GLN A 133 0.48 11.19 2.24
N LEU A 134 0.21 12.35 2.83
CA LEU A 134 1.24 13.25 3.34
C LEU A 134 1.42 13.05 4.83
N ILE A 135 2.67 13.14 5.29
CA ILE A 135 3.02 13.32 6.69
C ILE A 135 3.57 14.73 6.82
N LYS A 136 3.02 15.52 7.74
CA LYS A 136 3.39 16.93 7.92
C LYS A 136 4.18 17.10 9.21
N ALA A 137 5.22 17.93 9.14
CA ALA A 137 6.01 18.31 10.31
C ALA A 137 6.31 19.81 10.32
N ALA A 138 6.61 20.36 11.50
CA ALA A 138 7.20 21.68 11.62
C ALA A 138 8.72 21.59 11.40
N THR A 139 9.35 22.61 10.82
CA THR A 139 10.82 22.71 10.86
C THR A 139 11.35 22.96 12.27
N ASN A 140 10.48 23.42 13.18
CA ASN A 140 10.76 23.56 14.60
C ASN A 140 9.48 23.34 15.42
N GLU A 141 9.40 22.19 16.10
CA GLU A 141 8.23 21.75 16.87
C GLU A 141 8.04 22.53 18.19
N SER A 142 9.06 23.27 18.66
CA SER A 142 8.98 23.97 19.94
C SER A 142 7.90 25.06 19.96
N TYR A 143 7.53 25.62 18.80
CA TYR A 143 6.49 26.65 18.68
C TYR A 143 5.09 26.11 18.98
N GLU A 144 4.78 24.91 18.48
CA GLU A 144 3.50 24.24 18.72
C GLU A 144 3.38 23.80 20.17
N ILE A 145 4.47 23.32 20.76
CA ILE A 145 4.54 22.96 22.19
C ILE A 145 4.40 24.21 23.06
N ALA A 146 5.11 25.29 22.74
CA ALA A 146 5.10 26.53 23.54
C ALA A 146 3.79 27.31 23.41
N SER A 147 3.06 27.17 22.30
CA SER A 147 1.83 27.91 22.06
C SER A 147 0.82 27.14 21.20
N PRO A 148 0.21 26.07 21.74
CA PRO A 148 -0.74 25.21 21.01
C PRO A 148 -2.04 25.93 20.62
N THR A 149 -2.31 27.11 21.19
CA THR A 149 -3.43 27.96 20.80
C THR A 149 -3.13 28.76 19.52
N ASN A 150 -1.85 29.02 19.22
CA ASN A 150 -1.44 29.88 18.11
C ASN A 150 -0.86 29.08 16.94
N TYR A 151 -0.28 27.92 17.21
CA TYR A 151 0.29 27.03 16.20
C TYR A 151 -0.47 25.71 16.19
N SER A 152 -0.79 25.22 15.00
CA SER A 152 -1.20 23.83 14.81
C SER A 152 -0.82 23.35 13.42
N ILE A 153 -0.14 22.22 13.31
CA ILE A 153 0.23 21.63 12.00
C ILE A 153 -0.99 21.04 11.25
N ALA A 154 -2.11 20.81 11.96
CA ALA A 154 -3.34 20.29 11.39
C ALA A 154 -4.09 21.36 10.58
N GLY A 155 -4.90 20.91 9.62
CA GLY A 155 -5.75 21.76 8.80
C GLY A 155 -5.08 22.33 7.54
N ALA A 156 -3.79 22.06 7.32
CA ALA A 156 -3.13 22.36 6.05
C ALA A 156 -3.80 21.58 4.90
N ILE A 157 -3.95 22.23 3.73
CA ILE A 157 -4.60 21.64 2.55
C ILE A 157 -3.64 21.68 1.37
N TYR A 158 -3.52 20.54 0.69
CA TYR A 158 -2.72 20.36 -0.50
C TYR A 158 -3.61 19.99 -1.68
N LYS A 159 -3.34 20.58 -2.85
CA LYS A 159 -3.85 20.06 -4.13
C LYS A 159 -2.91 19.00 -4.68
N VAL A 160 -3.45 18.03 -5.40
CA VAL A 160 -2.70 16.93 -6.02
C VAL A 160 -2.93 16.98 -7.53
N VAL A 161 -1.85 16.94 -8.31
CA VAL A 161 -1.91 16.87 -9.78
C VAL A 161 -1.11 15.66 -10.31
N GLN A 162 -1.53 15.13 -11.46
CA GLN A 162 -0.87 13.98 -12.09
C GLN A 162 -0.09 14.40 -13.35
N GLY A 163 1.18 13.99 -13.43
CA GLY A 163 1.99 14.20 -14.63
C GLY A 163 3.49 14.30 -14.34
N ASN A 164 4.28 14.29 -15.41
CA ASN A 164 5.75 14.43 -15.31
C ASN A 164 6.18 15.84 -14.87
N ARG A 165 5.29 16.83 -14.98
CA ARG A 165 5.47 18.21 -14.51
C ARG A 165 4.15 18.71 -13.90
N PRO A 166 4.18 19.61 -12.90
CA PRO A 166 2.97 20.09 -12.25
C PRO A 166 2.25 21.20 -13.02
N GLU A 167 2.94 21.99 -13.85
CA GLU A 167 2.34 23.11 -14.58
C GLU A 167 1.34 22.61 -15.66
N GLY A 168 0.08 23.05 -15.55
CA GLY A 168 -0.98 22.67 -16.49
C GLY A 168 -1.49 21.23 -16.33
N ALA A 169 -0.97 20.47 -15.35
CA ALA A 169 -1.44 19.13 -15.06
C ALA A 169 -2.85 19.14 -14.45
N PRO A 170 -3.70 18.13 -14.76
CA PRO A 170 -5.03 18.03 -14.19
C PRO A 170 -4.96 17.78 -12.67
N GLU A 171 -5.81 18.49 -11.91
CA GLU A 171 -6.04 18.20 -10.49
C GLU A 171 -6.78 16.87 -10.37
N VAL A 172 -6.27 15.99 -9.50
CA VAL A 172 -6.82 14.66 -9.25
C VAL A 172 -7.41 14.52 -7.84
N GLY A 173 -7.20 15.50 -6.97
CA GLY A 173 -7.77 15.51 -5.62
C GLY A 173 -7.07 16.48 -4.68
N LYS A 174 -7.47 16.39 -3.40
CA LYS A 174 -6.93 17.18 -2.30
C LYS A 174 -6.60 16.30 -1.10
N LEU A 175 -5.63 16.76 -0.32
CA LEU A 175 -5.19 16.14 0.93
C LEU A 175 -5.28 17.17 2.04
N THR A 176 -5.87 16.80 3.17
CA THR A 176 -6.03 17.64 4.34
C THR A 176 -5.33 17.00 5.53
N ILE A 177 -4.42 17.73 6.17
CA ILE A 177 -3.66 17.26 7.34
C ILE A 177 -4.57 17.18 8.57
N GLY A 178 -4.64 15.99 9.17
CA GLY A 178 -5.35 15.70 10.40
C GLY A 178 -4.53 16.04 11.65
N LYS A 179 -5.15 15.83 12.82
CA LYS A 179 -4.52 16.06 14.13
C LYS A 179 -3.42 15.05 14.47
N ASP A 180 -3.38 13.93 13.77
CA ASP A 180 -2.33 12.90 13.83
C ASP A 180 -1.12 13.23 12.93
N HIS A 181 -1.10 14.45 12.36
CA HIS A 181 -0.06 14.96 11.47
C HIS A 181 0.01 14.21 10.12
N ALA A 182 -0.98 13.36 9.83
CA ALA A 182 -1.12 12.67 8.55
C ALA A 182 -2.30 13.24 7.76
N SER A 183 -2.24 13.20 6.44
CA SER A 183 -3.42 13.53 5.62
C SER A 183 -4.42 12.38 5.60
N ASN A 184 -5.63 12.65 5.08
CA ASN A 184 -6.44 11.58 4.48
C ASN A 184 -5.64 10.82 3.40
N ILE A 185 -6.04 9.58 3.14
CA ILE A 185 -5.48 8.79 2.03
C ILE A 185 -6.25 9.13 0.75
N LEU A 186 -5.52 9.30 -0.36
CA LEU A 186 -6.09 9.48 -1.69
C LEU A 186 -5.69 8.29 -2.58
N GLU A 187 -6.68 7.55 -3.07
CA GLU A 187 -6.45 6.48 -4.05
C GLU A 187 -6.37 7.04 -5.48
N VAL A 188 -5.33 6.65 -6.20
CA VAL A 188 -5.04 7.17 -7.55
C VAL A 188 -4.43 6.08 -8.41
N LYS A 189 -4.35 6.26 -9.74
CA LYS A 189 -3.60 5.32 -10.59
C LYS A 189 -2.09 5.37 -10.27
N PRO A 190 -1.32 4.28 -10.46
CA PRO A 190 0.14 4.36 -10.36
C PRO A 190 0.71 5.42 -11.31
N GLY A 191 1.75 6.13 -10.87
CA GLY A 191 2.40 7.17 -11.68
C GLY A 191 3.03 8.29 -10.87
N VAL A 192 3.43 9.34 -11.59
CA VAL A 192 4.09 10.53 -11.01
C VAL A 192 3.06 11.58 -10.64
N TYR A 193 3.16 12.05 -9.39
CA TYR A 193 2.28 13.07 -8.82
C TYR A 193 3.08 14.22 -8.24
N TRP A 194 2.42 15.36 -8.15
CA TRP A 194 2.92 16.54 -7.48
C TRP A 194 1.87 17.07 -6.53
N VAL A 195 2.30 17.48 -5.35
CA VAL A 195 1.45 18.13 -4.35
C VAL A 195 1.92 19.55 -4.13
N LYS A 196 0.98 20.47 -3.93
CA LYS A 196 1.27 21.86 -3.59
C LYS A 196 0.35 22.32 -2.47
N GLU A 197 0.94 22.92 -1.46
CA GLU A 197 0.18 23.53 -0.39
C GLU A 197 -0.61 24.71 -0.95
N ILE A 198 -1.90 24.78 -0.58
CA ILE A 198 -2.80 25.85 -0.97
C ILE A 198 -3.40 26.57 0.24
N VAL A 199 -3.37 25.93 1.41
CA VAL A 199 -3.74 26.54 2.70
C VAL A 199 -2.69 26.10 3.72
N PRO A 200 -1.91 27.03 4.29
CA PRO A 200 -0.95 26.67 5.34
C PRO A 200 -1.66 26.31 6.65
N PRO A 201 -0.99 25.55 7.53
CA PRO A 201 -1.44 25.34 8.89
C PRO A 201 -1.44 26.66 9.68
N LYS A 202 -2.21 26.69 10.78
CA LYS A 202 -2.32 27.88 11.62
C LYS A 202 -0.96 28.23 12.23
N GLY A 203 -0.48 29.44 11.98
CA GLY A 203 0.79 29.95 12.51
C GLY A 203 2.03 29.54 11.70
N TYR A 204 1.85 28.91 10.54
CA TYR A 204 2.94 28.48 9.68
C TYR A 204 2.93 29.23 8.35
N ALA A 205 4.11 29.35 7.74
CA ALA A 205 4.26 29.94 6.41
C ALA A 205 3.70 28.97 5.36
N LEU A 206 3.05 29.51 4.33
CA LEU A 206 2.72 28.76 3.12
C LEU A 206 4.00 28.27 2.46
N ASP A 207 4.08 26.97 2.22
CA ASP A 207 5.10 26.37 1.36
C ASP A 207 4.77 26.65 -0.12
N PRO A 208 5.59 27.47 -0.82
CA PRO A 208 5.30 27.83 -2.20
C PRO A 208 5.64 26.72 -3.20
N ASP A 209 6.41 25.71 -2.78
CA ASP A 209 7.05 24.75 -3.67
C ASP A 209 6.12 23.58 -4.02
N TRP A 210 6.40 22.96 -5.16
CA TRP A 210 5.79 21.70 -5.55
C TRP A 210 6.64 20.54 -5.05
N HIS A 211 6.00 19.55 -4.44
CA HIS A 211 6.68 18.33 -3.99
C HIS A 211 6.29 17.13 -4.85
N ARG A 212 7.30 16.39 -5.31
CA ARG A 212 7.11 15.21 -6.16
C ARG A 212 6.96 13.95 -5.31
N LEU A 213 6.02 13.08 -5.71
CA LEU A 213 5.89 11.71 -5.22
C LEU A 213 5.67 10.78 -6.42
N GLU A 214 6.21 9.58 -6.33
CA GLU A 214 5.85 8.49 -7.24
C GLU A 214 4.96 7.50 -6.50
N VAL A 215 3.77 7.25 -7.05
CA VAL A 215 2.81 6.30 -6.50
C VAL A 215 3.03 4.97 -7.19
N ASP A 216 3.45 3.99 -6.40
CA ASP A 216 3.67 2.64 -6.88
C ASP A 216 2.34 1.91 -7.16
N ALA A 217 2.47 0.83 -7.92
CA ALA A 217 1.41 -0.13 -8.03
C ALA A 217 1.38 -0.95 -6.72
N ASN A 218 0.31 -0.78 -5.92
CA ASN A 218 -0.15 -1.64 -4.79
C ASN A 218 -0.13 -0.94 -3.43
N SER A 219 0.27 0.32 -3.33
CA SER A 219 0.16 1.13 -2.10
C SER A 219 -1.26 1.23 -1.53
N SER A 220 -2.31 1.05 -2.33
CA SER A 220 -3.69 0.94 -1.82
C SER A 220 -3.90 -0.32 -0.95
N VAL A 221 -3.17 -1.39 -1.22
CA VAL A 221 -3.27 -2.69 -0.53
C VAL A 221 -2.16 -2.88 0.51
N GLN A 222 -0.97 -2.33 0.26
CA GLN A 222 0.22 -2.47 1.13
C GLN A 222 0.40 -1.32 2.13
N GLY A 223 -0.35 -0.23 1.97
CA GLY A 223 -0.18 1.02 2.71
C GLY A 223 0.27 2.17 1.79
N PRO A 224 -0.22 3.40 2.02
CA PRO A 224 -0.06 4.50 1.07
C PRO A 224 1.41 4.89 0.90
N CYS A 225 1.78 5.33 -0.31
CA CYS A 225 3.05 6.02 -0.54
C CYS A 225 3.04 7.32 0.27
N ARG A 226 4.02 7.49 1.15
CA ARG A 226 4.10 8.64 2.06
C ARG A 226 5.16 9.63 1.62
N LEU A 227 4.79 10.90 1.64
CA LEU A 227 5.71 12.02 1.45
C LEU A 227 5.74 12.87 2.72
N LEU A 228 6.94 13.14 3.22
CA LEU A 228 7.15 14.12 4.29
C LEU A 228 7.17 15.52 3.69
N VAL A 229 6.37 16.42 4.23
CA VAL A 229 6.37 17.86 3.93
C VAL A 229 6.53 18.66 5.21
N GLN A 230 7.11 19.86 5.12
CA GLN A 230 7.47 20.65 6.30
C GLN A 230 7.11 22.11 6.14
N ASP A 231 6.66 22.77 7.22
CA ASP A 231 6.49 24.23 7.24
C ASP A 231 7.33 24.90 8.29
N LYS A 232 7.68 26.15 7.99
CA LYS A 232 8.35 27.05 8.92
C LYS A 232 7.31 27.80 9.75
N PRO A 233 7.37 27.76 11.09
CA PRO A 233 6.51 28.59 11.91
C PRO A 233 6.77 30.06 11.59
N GLN A 234 5.71 30.84 11.51
CA GLN A 234 5.80 32.29 11.39
C GLN A 234 5.63 32.92 12.75
N TYR A 235 6.43 33.94 13.04
CA TYR A 235 6.13 34.85 14.13
C TYR A 235 4.79 35.51 13.85
N ILE A 236 3.76 35.13 14.60
CA ILE A 236 2.46 35.77 14.55
C ILE A 236 2.61 37.10 15.31
N PRO A 237 2.53 38.27 14.64
CA PRO A 237 2.50 39.53 15.36
C PRO A 237 1.24 39.52 16.25
N VAL A 238 1.45 39.64 17.55
CA VAL A 238 0.37 39.87 18.51
C VAL A 238 0.16 41.38 18.65
N ASP A 239 -1.06 41.83 18.45
CA ASP A 239 -1.46 43.19 18.76
C ASP A 239 -1.54 43.36 20.28
N LEU A 240 -0.62 44.13 20.85
CA LEU A 240 -0.65 44.54 22.25
C LEU A 240 -1.34 45.90 22.37
N ILE A 241 -2.57 45.89 22.87
CA ILE A 241 -3.29 47.13 23.21
C ILE A 241 -3.04 47.46 24.68
N ALA A 242 -2.21 48.47 24.95
CA ALA A 242 -2.06 49.05 26.27
C ALA A 242 -2.95 50.29 26.41
N LYS A 243 -3.83 50.32 27.42
CA LYS A 243 -4.62 51.50 27.81
C LYS A 243 -4.28 51.90 29.24
N LYS A 244 -3.97 53.18 29.45
CA LYS A 244 -3.68 53.72 30.79
C LYS A 244 -4.94 54.33 31.39
N TYR A 245 -5.31 53.85 32.57
CA TYR A 245 -6.45 54.34 33.35
C TYR A 245 -5.98 55.11 34.59
N ASN A 246 -6.84 56.00 35.06
CA ASN A 246 -6.74 56.62 36.38
C ASN A 246 -7.10 55.59 37.45
N GLY A 247 -6.21 55.39 38.43
CA GLY A 247 -6.37 54.35 39.46
C GLY A 247 -7.51 54.60 40.44
N PHE A 248 -8.03 55.83 40.54
CA PHE A 248 -9.12 56.19 41.43
C PHE A 248 -10.48 56.14 40.73
N THR A 249 -10.54 56.53 39.46
CA THR A 249 -11.82 56.63 38.71
C THR A 249 -12.08 55.44 37.79
N GLY A 250 -11.05 54.66 37.45
CA GLY A 250 -11.14 53.57 36.47
C GLY A 250 -11.34 54.04 35.02
N GLN A 251 -11.27 55.34 34.76
CA GLN A 251 -11.50 55.92 33.43
C GLN A 251 -10.22 56.36 32.74
N VAL A 252 -10.31 56.57 31.43
CA VAL A 252 -9.25 57.17 30.61
C VAL A 252 -9.12 58.65 30.99
N ASP A 253 -7.89 59.12 31.17
CA ASP A 253 -7.60 60.47 31.67
C ASP A 253 -6.53 61.13 30.78
N SER A 254 -6.83 62.29 30.21
CA SER A 254 -5.94 63.00 29.28
C SER A 254 -4.64 63.45 29.93
N ARG A 255 -4.59 63.58 31.26
CA ARG A 255 -3.37 63.91 32.01
C ARG A 255 -2.36 62.74 32.05
N LEU A 256 -2.80 61.53 31.71
CA LEU A 256 -1.93 60.35 31.60
C LEU A 256 -1.31 60.19 30.21
N GLN A 257 -1.57 61.13 29.29
CA GLN A 257 -0.86 61.22 28.02
C GLN A 257 0.65 61.36 28.27
N GLY A 258 1.45 60.67 27.45
CA GLY A 258 2.91 60.63 27.62
C GLY A 258 3.43 59.49 28.50
N ALA A 259 2.56 58.60 29.02
CA ALA A 259 3.00 57.36 29.65
C ALA A 259 3.89 56.53 28.70
N ARG A 260 5.06 56.10 29.20
CA ARG A 260 6.03 55.30 28.44
C ARG A 260 6.07 53.89 28.99
N PHE A 261 5.94 52.92 28.10
CA PHE A 261 6.08 51.52 28.42
C PHE A 261 7.37 51.00 27.80
N ARG A 262 8.08 50.15 28.53
CA ARG A 262 9.19 49.36 27.99
C ARG A 262 8.72 47.91 27.93
N LEU A 263 8.78 47.32 26.75
CA LEU A 263 8.57 45.89 26.58
C LEU A 263 9.89 45.18 26.90
N CYS A 264 9.86 44.22 27.81
CA CYS A 264 10.99 43.34 28.10
C CYS A 264 10.57 41.91 27.80
N PHE A 265 11.38 41.21 27.01
CA PHE A 265 11.26 39.76 26.81
C PHE A 265 12.32 39.09 27.71
N LEU A 266 11.94 38.00 28.38
CA LEU A 266 12.82 37.20 29.22
C LEU A 266 13.62 36.20 28.37
#